data_AF-A0A0Q6M2I9-F1
#
_entry.id   AF-A0A0Q6M2I9-F1
#
_cell.length_a   1.000
_cell.length_b   1.000
_cell.length_c   1.000
_cell.angle_alpha   90.00
_cell.angle_beta   90.00
_cell.angle_gamma   90.00
#
_symmetry.space_group_name_H-M   'P 1'
#
loop_
_entity.id
_entity.type
_entity.pdbx_description
1 polymer ?
#
loop_
_entity_poly.entity_id
_entity_poly.type
_entity_poly.pdbx_seq_one_letter_code
_entity_poly.pdbx_strand_id
1 'polypeptide(L)'
;MNSVAIHPPKTPVTEGSLGMAKATLPNICKMPAPPAPFIPTPLPNIAKSNLSPQGYSTSVTIEGHAVAIRGATFESIGDMASKGTGGGLVSANTHGPAKFITPGSMTVKIEGKSVHLLGEPMLNNCGPGGSPPNTGATMAGVDQSEREIDDCPGHEIEFSELTDEAEAQRRQELEAARQKDLAKRDEAARLAAYHDRTGRPKAAYGRKTGVDAAALMQTALDAEGYAEDKAFEQKVASDVNAMWTNIKYKCKHCKLSGEIDIVMPNGVIKECKRPGTVKAEQVKKYAIAGPALLGSAFKGVHQAIPGDKVRQLRDSAAGQGLKPGKDFQIQPH
;
A
#
# COMPACT_ATOMS: atom_id res chain seq x y z
N MET A 1 -4.89 -32.68 -16.13
CA MET A 1 -5.32 -31.28 -15.98
C MET A 1 -5.03 -30.59 -17.30
N ASN A 2 -6.05 -30.08 -17.98
CA ASN A 2 -5.87 -29.34 -19.23
C ASN A 2 -5.42 -27.93 -18.87
N SER A 3 -4.14 -27.59 -19.10
CA SER A 3 -3.66 -26.22 -18.96
C SER A 3 -3.91 -25.46 -20.26
N VAL A 4 -4.59 -24.32 -20.17
CA VAL A 4 -4.67 -23.35 -21.26
C VAL A 4 -3.43 -22.47 -21.17
N ALA A 5 -2.51 -22.61 -22.11
CA ALA A 5 -1.38 -21.70 -22.22
C ALA A 5 -1.86 -20.36 -22.80
N ILE A 6 -1.77 -19.28 -22.03
CA ILE A 6 -1.92 -17.91 -22.54
C ILE A 6 -0.52 -17.39 -22.86
N HIS A 7 -0.33 -16.82 -24.07
CA HIS A 7 0.96 -16.28 -24.49
C HIS A 7 1.50 -15.25 -23.48
N PRO A 8 2.74 -15.39 -23.01
CA PRO A 8 3.43 -14.32 -22.28
C PRO A 8 3.49 -13.04 -23.13
N PRO A 9 3.41 -11.82 -22.55
CA PRO A 9 3.41 -11.48 -21.12
C PRO A 9 2.01 -11.11 -20.57
N LYS A 10 0.92 -11.71 -21.05
CA LYS A 10 -0.42 -11.16 -20.79
C LYS A 10 -1.32 -12.09 -19.96
N THR A 11 -1.59 -11.71 -18.71
CA THR A 11 -2.59 -12.37 -17.85
C THR A 11 -4.02 -12.09 -18.36
N PRO A 12 -4.91 -13.09 -18.44
CA PRO A 12 -6.33 -12.86 -18.70
C PRO A 12 -6.97 -12.00 -17.63
N VAL A 13 -7.93 -11.16 -18.04
CA VAL A 13 -8.83 -10.51 -17.09
C VAL A 13 -9.87 -11.54 -16.63
N THR A 14 -10.01 -11.68 -15.33
CA THR A 14 -11.02 -12.51 -14.66
C THR A 14 -11.80 -11.66 -13.67
N GLU A 15 -12.97 -12.13 -13.24
CA GLU A 15 -13.73 -11.50 -12.15
C GLU A 15 -12.87 -11.35 -10.88
N GLY A 16 -12.03 -12.35 -10.57
CA GLY A 16 -11.11 -12.34 -9.43
C GLY A 16 -9.80 -11.59 -9.65
N SER A 17 -9.59 -10.96 -10.81
CA SER A 17 -8.33 -10.24 -11.10
C SER A 17 -8.11 -9.00 -10.24
N LEU A 18 -9.13 -8.53 -9.52
CA LEU A 18 -9.10 -7.26 -8.77
C LEU A 18 -8.54 -6.10 -9.62
N GLY A 19 -8.91 -6.12 -10.91
CA GLY A 19 -8.36 -5.26 -11.92
C GLY A 19 -8.91 -3.84 -11.80
N MET A 20 -8.05 -2.83 -11.92
CA MET A 20 -8.40 -1.42 -11.93
C MET A 20 -8.00 -0.81 -13.27
N ALA A 21 -8.98 -0.35 -14.05
CA ALA A 21 -8.75 0.41 -15.27
C ALA A 21 -9.01 1.91 -14.99
N LYS A 22 -7.93 2.64 -14.69
CA LYS A 22 -7.98 4.08 -14.37
C LYS A 22 -7.99 4.89 -15.66
N ALA A 23 -9.03 5.69 -15.89
CA ALA A 23 -9.12 6.51 -17.08
C ALA A 23 -7.86 7.38 -17.24
N THR A 24 -7.19 7.30 -18.40
CA THR A 24 -5.92 8.02 -18.63
C THR A 24 -6.11 9.54 -18.55
N LEU A 25 -7.26 10.02 -18.99
CA LEU A 25 -7.71 11.38 -18.78
C LEU A 25 -8.92 11.37 -17.85
N PRO A 26 -9.01 12.31 -16.89
CA PRO A 26 -10.22 12.49 -16.10
C PRO A 26 -11.44 12.69 -16.99
N ASN A 27 -12.58 12.22 -16.52
CA ASN A 27 -13.87 12.41 -17.18
C ASN A 27 -14.32 13.87 -17.04
N ILE A 28 -14.68 14.50 -18.16
CA ILE A 28 -15.29 15.83 -18.13
C ILE A 28 -16.78 15.67 -17.87
N CYS A 29 -17.24 16.12 -16.70
CA CYS A 29 -18.63 15.97 -16.28
C CYS A 29 -19.30 17.31 -16.06
N LYS A 30 -20.62 17.32 -16.22
CA LYS A 30 -21.47 18.49 -15.96
C LYS A 30 -21.57 18.62 -14.45
N MET A 31 -20.92 19.60 -13.81
CA MET A 31 -21.03 19.80 -12.36
C MET A 31 -22.02 20.92 -12.01
N PRO A 32 -22.77 20.82 -10.90
CA PRO A 32 -23.67 21.88 -10.45
C PRO A 32 -22.93 23.20 -10.17
N ALA A 33 -23.49 24.32 -10.61
CA ALA A 33 -22.97 25.67 -10.32
C ALA A 33 -24.12 26.67 -10.08
N PRO A 34 -24.08 27.51 -9.02
CA PRO A 34 -25.04 28.60 -8.82
C PRO A 34 -24.58 29.94 -9.43
N PRO A 35 -25.44 30.79 -10.07
CA PRO A 35 -26.71 30.52 -10.76
C PRO A 35 -26.52 30.42 -12.29
N ALA A 36 -26.49 29.16 -12.81
CA ALA A 36 -26.52 28.69 -14.22
C ALA A 36 -25.29 28.96 -15.15
N PRO A 37 -24.98 28.07 -16.15
CA PRO A 37 -25.28 26.64 -16.30
C PRO A 37 -24.20 25.75 -15.62
N PHE A 38 -24.21 24.43 -15.85
CA PHE A 38 -23.20 23.51 -15.29
C PHE A 38 -21.77 23.91 -15.69
N ILE A 39 -20.79 23.57 -14.84
CA ILE A 39 -19.37 23.75 -15.15
C ILE A 39 -18.78 22.40 -15.58
N PRO A 40 -18.25 22.28 -16.82
CA PRO A 40 -17.46 21.12 -17.22
C PRO A 40 -16.26 20.96 -16.29
N THR A 41 -16.24 19.89 -15.50
CA THR A 41 -15.23 19.67 -14.47
C THR A 41 -14.60 18.29 -14.64
N PRO A 42 -13.27 18.16 -14.60
CA PRO A 42 -12.59 16.87 -14.62
C PRO A 42 -12.84 16.10 -13.31
N LEU A 43 -13.37 14.89 -13.41
CA LEU A 43 -13.56 13.94 -12.31
C LEU A 43 -12.77 12.65 -12.57
N PRO A 44 -12.13 12.06 -11.55
CA PRO A 44 -11.45 10.79 -11.70
C PRO A 44 -12.47 9.69 -11.96
N ASN A 45 -12.17 8.77 -12.89
CA ASN A 45 -13.01 7.61 -13.15
C ASN A 45 -12.18 6.33 -13.20
N ILE A 46 -12.65 5.29 -12.52
CA ILE A 46 -11.95 4.02 -12.36
C ILE A 46 -12.94 2.89 -12.60
N ALA A 47 -12.61 2.01 -13.52
CA ALA A 47 -13.35 0.76 -13.72
C ALA A 47 -12.73 -0.37 -12.92
N LYS A 48 -13.58 -1.25 -12.38
CA LYS A 48 -13.14 -2.39 -11.55
C LYS A 48 -13.63 -3.70 -12.15
N SER A 49 -12.73 -4.65 -12.42
CA SER A 49 -13.08 -5.89 -13.14
C SER A 49 -14.07 -6.78 -12.39
N ASN A 50 -14.16 -6.64 -11.06
CA ASN A 50 -15.09 -7.34 -10.20
C ASN A 50 -16.43 -6.59 -9.98
N LEU A 51 -16.58 -5.39 -10.53
CA LEU A 51 -17.80 -4.59 -10.35
C LEU A 51 -18.74 -4.79 -11.54
N SER A 52 -19.88 -5.43 -11.28
CA SER A 52 -20.93 -5.70 -12.27
C SER A 52 -20.39 -6.30 -13.59
N PRO A 53 -19.59 -7.38 -13.57
CA PRO A 53 -19.03 -7.98 -14.78
C PRO A 53 -20.14 -8.52 -15.69
N GLN A 54 -20.09 -8.16 -16.98
CA GLN A 54 -21.04 -8.61 -18.00
C GLN A 54 -20.30 -9.19 -19.20
N GLY A 55 -20.86 -10.21 -19.84
CA GLY A 55 -20.27 -10.81 -21.04
C GLY A 55 -19.00 -11.64 -20.78
N TYR A 56 -18.76 -12.03 -19.53
CA TYR A 56 -17.71 -12.98 -19.15
C TYR A 56 -18.11 -14.42 -19.53
N SER A 57 -17.13 -15.31 -19.55
CA SER A 57 -17.31 -16.75 -19.79
C SER A 57 -18.27 -17.37 -18.78
N THR A 58 -19.15 -18.24 -19.26
CA THR A 58 -20.17 -18.94 -18.47
C THR A 58 -19.79 -20.38 -18.13
N SER A 59 -18.88 -20.97 -18.90
CA SER A 59 -18.50 -22.40 -18.83
C SER A 59 -17.05 -22.63 -18.43
N VAL A 60 -16.17 -21.64 -18.63
CA VAL A 60 -14.74 -21.75 -18.32
C VAL A 60 -14.36 -20.72 -17.27
N THR A 61 -13.69 -21.20 -16.21
CA THR A 61 -13.12 -20.39 -15.14
C THR A 61 -11.60 -20.57 -15.06
N ILE A 62 -10.89 -19.51 -14.68
CA ILE A 62 -9.47 -19.57 -14.28
C ILE A 62 -9.43 -19.26 -12.78
N GLU A 63 -8.82 -20.17 -11.99
CA GLU A 63 -8.78 -20.06 -10.52
C GLU A 63 -10.17 -19.88 -9.88
N GLY A 64 -11.20 -20.53 -10.44
CA GLY A 64 -12.57 -20.42 -9.96
C GLY A 64 -13.30 -19.14 -10.38
N HIS A 65 -12.66 -18.24 -11.12
CA HIS A 65 -13.25 -16.98 -11.57
C HIS A 65 -13.58 -17.00 -13.06
N ALA A 66 -14.72 -16.42 -13.43
CA ALA A 66 -15.13 -16.26 -14.82
C ALA A 66 -14.11 -15.41 -15.59
N VAL A 67 -13.81 -15.79 -16.83
CA VAL A 67 -12.82 -15.11 -17.68
C VAL A 67 -13.50 -14.07 -18.58
N ALA A 68 -12.93 -12.88 -18.69
CA ALA A 68 -13.40 -11.87 -19.63
C ALA A 68 -13.11 -12.33 -21.06
N ILE A 69 -14.16 -12.45 -21.87
CA ILE A 69 -14.09 -12.83 -23.28
C ILE A 69 -14.66 -11.71 -24.15
N ARG A 70 -14.45 -11.78 -25.46
CA ARG A 70 -14.82 -10.71 -26.40
C ARG A 70 -16.25 -10.22 -26.17
N GLY A 71 -16.37 -8.92 -25.89
CA GLY A 71 -17.63 -8.26 -25.58
C GLY A 71 -17.87 -8.08 -24.08
N ALA A 72 -16.96 -8.55 -23.23
CA ALA A 72 -17.03 -8.33 -21.81
C ALA A 72 -16.93 -6.83 -21.46
N THR A 73 -17.66 -6.45 -20.43
CA THR A 73 -17.61 -5.12 -19.83
C THR A 73 -17.67 -5.24 -18.31
N PHE A 74 -17.24 -4.20 -17.61
CA PHE A 74 -17.44 -4.08 -16.17
C PHE A 74 -17.68 -2.61 -15.83
N GLU A 75 -18.25 -2.35 -14.67
CA GLU A 75 -18.72 -1.00 -14.32
C GLU A 75 -17.57 -0.09 -13.91
N SER A 76 -17.70 1.19 -14.29
CA SER A 76 -16.78 2.24 -13.86
C SER A 76 -17.43 3.23 -12.92
N ILE A 77 -16.65 3.73 -11.97
CA ILE A 77 -17.11 4.61 -10.89
C ILE A 77 -16.25 5.86 -10.78
N GLY A 78 -16.83 6.94 -10.25
CA GLY A 78 -16.09 8.17 -9.94
C GLY A 78 -16.83 9.48 -10.21
N ASP A 79 -17.86 9.45 -11.05
CA ASP A 79 -18.54 10.68 -11.50
C ASP A 79 -19.86 10.95 -10.76
N MET A 80 -20.08 10.34 -9.59
CA MET A 80 -21.33 10.48 -8.82
C MET A 80 -21.71 11.93 -8.51
N ALA A 81 -20.71 12.78 -8.30
CA ALA A 81 -20.91 14.20 -8.01
C ALA A 81 -21.68 14.93 -9.14
N SER A 82 -21.62 14.41 -10.37
CA SER A 82 -22.29 14.97 -11.55
C SER A 82 -23.68 14.38 -11.83
N LYS A 83 -24.19 13.49 -10.96
CA LYS A 83 -25.48 12.80 -11.19
C LYS A 83 -26.66 13.76 -11.31
N GLY A 84 -26.71 14.78 -10.45
CA GLY A 84 -27.79 15.78 -10.44
C GLY A 84 -27.85 16.65 -11.70
N THR A 85 -26.80 16.65 -12.50
CA THR A 85 -26.59 17.51 -13.68
C THR A 85 -26.46 16.71 -14.98
N GLY A 86 -26.77 15.42 -14.94
CA GLY A 86 -26.82 14.55 -16.12
C GLY A 86 -25.50 13.89 -16.50
N GLY A 87 -24.52 13.86 -15.59
CA GLY A 87 -23.31 13.04 -15.72
C GLY A 87 -22.23 13.59 -16.64
N GLY A 88 -21.53 12.67 -17.31
CA GLY A 88 -20.50 12.95 -18.29
C GLY A 88 -20.98 13.87 -19.41
N LEU A 89 -20.09 14.75 -19.87
CA LEU A 89 -20.39 15.71 -20.93
C LEU A 89 -20.76 14.99 -22.24
N VAL A 90 -20.05 13.90 -22.55
CA VAL A 90 -20.24 13.13 -23.79
C VAL A 90 -21.06 11.87 -23.55
N SER A 91 -20.78 11.14 -22.47
CA SER A 91 -21.45 9.85 -22.22
C SER A 91 -22.85 9.96 -21.63
N ALA A 92 -23.20 11.11 -21.04
CA ALA A 92 -24.41 11.32 -20.23
C ALA A 92 -24.60 10.28 -19.10
N ASN A 93 -23.49 9.67 -18.64
CA ASN A 93 -23.48 8.68 -17.58
C ASN A 93 -22.57 9.11 -16.43
N THR A 94 -22.85 8.60 -15.23
CA THR A 94 -21.95 8.75 -14.08
C THR A 94 -21.16 7.48 -13.83
N HIS A 95 -21.82 6.33 -13.97
CA HIS A 95 -21.26 5.00 -13.78
C HIS A 95 -21.55 4.10 -14.99
N GLY A 96 -21.05 4.52 -16.15
CA GLY A 96 -21.17 3.74 -17.37
C GLY A 96 -20.26 2.51 -17.39
N PRO A 97 -20.52 1.56 -18.30
CA PRO A 97 -19.63 0.43 -18.49
C PRO A 97 -18.27 0.89 -19.02
N ALA A 98 -17.23 0.17 -18.60
CA ALA A 98 -15.94 0.15 -19.23
C ALA A 98 -15.83 -1.01 -20.22
N LYS A 99 -15.32 -0.74 -21.41
CA LYS A 99 -15.35 -1.65 -22.55
C LYS A 99 -13.99 -1.77 -23.20
N PHE A 100 -13.53 -2.99 -23.45
CA PHE A 100 -12.27 -3.23 -24.15
C PHE A 100 -12.33 -2.67 -25.58
N ILE A 101 -11.27 -1.97 -25.99
CA ILE A 101 -11.14 -1.40 -27.33
C ILE A 101 -10.66 -2.46 -28.31
N THR A 102 -9.75 -3.30 -27.86
CA THR A 102 -9.07 -4.31 -28.67
C THR A 102 -9.87 -5.61 -28.73
N PRO A 103 -9.63 -6.46 -29.75
CA PRO A 103 -10.43 -7.65 -29.99
C PRO A 103 -10.25 -8.79 -28.96
N GLY A 104 -9.35 -8.66 -27.98
CA GLY A 104 -8.86 -9.76 -27.15
C GLY A 104 -7.65 -10.47 -27.77
N SER A 105 -7.29 -11.61 -27.19
CA SER A 105 -6.26 -12.51 -27.68
C SER A 105 -6.53 -12.98 -29.12
N MET A 106 -5.47 -13.03 -29.93
CA MET A 106 -5.54 -13.45 -31.33
C MET A 106 -5.56 -14.96 -31.50
N THR A 107 -5.02 -15.70 -30.53
CA THR A 107 -4.85 -17.16 -30.60
C THR A 107 -5.65 -17.91 -29.54
N VAL A 108 -5.89 -17.29 -28.38
CA VAL A 108 -6.61 -17.92 -27.27
C VAL A 108 -8.07 -17.52 -27.30
N LYS A 109 -8.94 -18.52 -27.41
CA LYS A 109 -10.39 -18.36 -27.38
C LYS A 109 -11.01 -19.22 -26.29
N ILE A 110 -11.98 -18.66 -25.59
CA ILE A 110 -12.86 -19.33 -24.64
C ILE A 110 -14.27 -19.15 -25.16
N GLU A 111 -15.06 -20.23 -25.21
CA GLU A 111 -16.42 -20.21 -25.80
C GLU A 111 -16.45 -19.66 -27.24
N GLY A 112 -15.39 -19.93 -28.01
CA GLY A 112 -15.23 -19.41 -29.37
C GLY A 112 -14.92 -17.91 -29.48
N LYS A 113 -14.83 -17.20 -28.35
CA LYS A 113 -14.55 -15.76 -28.26
C LYS A 113 -13.13 -15.51 -27.76
N SER A 114 -12.47 -14.50 -28.31
CA SER A 114 -11.14 -14.09 -27.87
C SER A 114 -11.12 -13.71 -26.38
N VAL A 115 -10.08 -14.11 -25.66
CA VAL A 115 -9.91 -13.80 -24.23
C VAL A 115 -9.36 -12.40 -24.05
N HIS A 116 -9.95 -11.59 -23.16
CA HIS A 116 -9.43 -10.27 -22.82
C HIS A 116 -8.26 -10.33 -21.83
N LEU A 117 -7.28 -9.44 -22.02
CA LEU A 117 -5.99 -9.45 -21.34
C LEU A 117 -5.78 -8.15 -20.56
N LEU A 118 -5.01 -8.19 -19.45
CA LEU A 118 -4.81 -7.03 -18.57
C LEU A 118 -4.32 -5.79 -19.33
N GLY A 119 -3.31 -5.90 -20.17
CA GLY A 119 -2.75 -4.74 -20.90
C GLY A 119 -3.61 -4.22 -22.06
N GLU A 120 -4.86 -4.64 -22.20
CA GLU A 120 -5.75 -4.13 -23.24
C GLU A 120 -6.39 -2.81 -22.85
N PRO A 121 -6.31 -1.77 -23.72
CA PRO A 121 -6.90 -0.48 -23.40
C PRO A 121 -8.42 -0.58 -23.40
N MET A 122 -9.04 0.21 -22.52
CA MET A 122 -10.49 0.20 -22.30
C MET A 122 -11.07 1.60 -22.42
N LEU A 123 -12.29 1.71 -22.91
CA LEU A 123 -13.10 2.91 -22.74
C LEU A 123 -13.69 2.95 -21.34
N ASN A 124 -13.87 4.14 -20.75
CA ASN A 124 -14.44 4.31 -19.42
C ASN A 124 -15.70 5.18 -19.44
N ASN A 125 -16.59 4.91 -18.49
CA ASN A 125 -17.86 5.60 -18.30
C ASN A 125 -18.61 5.81 -19.63
N CYS A 126 -18.81 4.72 -20.37
CA CYS A 126 -19.45 4.82 -21.68
C CYS A 126 -20.95 5.09 -21.54
N GLY A 127 -21.56 5.69 -22.58
CA GLY A 127 -23.00 5.84 -22.69
C GLY A 127 -23.76 4.49 -22.72
N PRO A 128 -25.09 4.52 -22.66
CA PRO A 128 -25.93 3.33 -22.81
C PRO A 128 -25.57 2.56 -24.09
N GLY A 129 -25.16 1.30 -23.97
CA GLY A 129 -24.67 0.47 -25.08
C GLY A 129 -23.14 0.37 -25.22
N GLY A 130 -22.37 1.02 -24.33
CA GLY A 130 -20.91 0.92 -24.30
C GLY A 130 -20.20 1.91 -25.23
N SER A 131 -20.91 2.94 -25.70
CA SER A 131 -20.35 4.11 -26.41
C SER A 131 -21.36 5.28 -26.39
N PRO A 132 -20.91 6.53 -26.59
CA PRO A 132 -19.51 6.97 -26.62
C PRO A 132 -18.87 6.94 -25.23
N PRO A 133 -17.53 6.88 -25.13
CA PRO A 133 -16.82 7.14 -23.88
C PRO A 133 -16.98 8.60 -23.46
N ASN A 134 -16.81 8.92 -22.17
CA ASN A 134 -16.93 10.32 -21.73
C ASN A 134 -15.77 11.21 -22.19
N THR A 135 -14.52 10.82 -21.93
CA THR A 135 -13.35 11.66 -22.28
C THR A 135 -12.23 10.88 -22.94
N GLY A 136 -12.14 9.57 -22.72
CA GLY A 136 -11.15 8.76 -23.42
C GLY A 136 -11.06 7.34 -22.93
N ALA A 137 -9.91 6.74 -23.21
CA ALA A 137 -9.58 5.38 -22.85
C ALA A 137 -8.65 5.34 -21.61
N THR A 138 -8.71 4.24 -20.88
CA THR A 138 -7.61 3.72 -20.08
C THR A 138 -6.59 3.06 -21.01
N MET A 139 -5.54 3.79 -21.38
CA MET A 139 -4.53 3.33 -22.35
C MET A 139 -3.59 2.26 -21.78
N ALA A 140 -3.37 2.24 -20.47
CA ALA A 140 -2.55 1.24 -19.79
C ALA A 140 -3.27 -0.12 -19.62
N GLY A 141 -4.58 -0.15 -19.84
CA GLY A 141 -5.44 -1.29 -19.56
C GLY A 141 -5.78 -1.45 -18.08
N VAL A 142 -5.80 -2.70 -17.62
CA VAL A 142 -6.26 -3.13 -16.31
C VAL A 142 -5.05 -3.47 -15.45
N ASP A 143 -4.79 -2.66 -14.43
CA ASP A 143 -3.78 -2.95 -13.42
C ASP A 143 -4.36 -3.91 -12.39
N GLN A 144 -3.67 -4.99 -12.04
CA GLN A 144 -4.08 -5.83 -10.90
C GLN A 144 -3.77 -5.08 -9.61
N SER A 145 -4.82 -4.81 -8.82
CA SER A 145 -4.61 -4.33 -7.46
C SER A 145 -4.24 -5.51 -6.55
N GLU A 146 -3.34 -5.28 -5.60
CA GLU A 146 -3.08 -6.26 -4.55
C GLU A 146 -4.37 -6.50 -3.75
N ARG A 147 -4.63 -7.77 -3.41
CA ARG A 147 -5.79 -8.15 -2.60
C ARG A 147 -5.73 -7.51 -1.21
N GLU A 148 -6.88 -7.12 -0.66
CA GLU A 148 -6.95 -6.69 0.73
C GLU A 148 -6.56 -7.84 1.68
N ILE A 149 -6.07 -7.50 2.88
CA ILE A 149 -5.58 -8.49 3.84
C ILE A 149 -6.70 -9.49 4.21
N ASP A 150 -7.92 -9.01 4.40
CA ASP A 150 -9.06 -9.82 4.85
C ASP A 150 -9.58 -10.82 3.83
N ASP A 151 -9.30 -10.62 2.54
CA ASP A 151 -9.77 -11.48 1.46
C ASP A 151 -8.75 -12.59 1.09
N CYS A 152 -7.63 -12.67 1.82
CA CYS A 152 -6.55 -13.60 1.52
C CYS A 152 -6.89 -15.04 1.97
N PRO A 153 -6.86 -16.05 1.07
CA PRO A 153 -7.41 -17.38 1.35
C PRO A 153 -6.52 -18.26 2.25
N GLY A 154 -5.46 -17.70 2.83
CA GLY A 154 -4.54 -18.48 3.67
C GLY A 154 -3.15 -17.87 3.86
N HIS A 155 -2.99 -16.55 3.72
CA HIS A 155 -1.74 -15.79 3.88
C HIS A 155 -0.44 -16.60 3.73
N GLU A 156 0.06 -16.73 2.49
CA GLU A 156 1.40 -17.29 2.27
C GLU A 156 2.44 -16.19 2.46
N ILE A 157 3.15 -16.22 3.59
CA ILE A 157 4.05 -15.14 4.03
C ILE A 157 5.50 -15.57 3.81
N GLU A 158 6.24 -14.70 3.13
CA GLU A 158 7.69 -14.78 3.03
C GLU A 158 8.34 -13.86 4.07
N PHE A 159 9.41 -14.33 4.68
CA PHE A 159 10.21 -13.60 5.65
C PHE A 159 11.62 -13.34 5.10
N SER A 160 12.25 -12.25 5.52
CA SER A 160 13.69 -12.07 5.33
C SER A 160 14.48 -13.20 5.98
N GLU A 161 15.62 -13.57 5.39
CA GLU A 161 16.43 -14.72 5.80
C GLU A 161 16.71 -14.77 7.32
N LEU A 162 16.36 -15.90 7.96
CA LEU A 162 16.42 -16.11 9.42
C LEU A 162 17.63 -16.97 9.81
N THR A 163 18.81 -16.61 9.33
CA THR A 163 20.08 -17.26 9.67
C THR A 163 20.91 -16.36 10.59
N ASP A 164 21.86 -16.96 11.32
CA ASP A 164 22.79 -16.23 12.19
C ASP A 164 23.65 -15.27 11.36
N GLU A 165 24.05 -15.68 10.15
CA GLU A 165 24.79 -14.83 9.21
C GLU A 165 23.95 -13.63 8.75
N ALA A 166 22.69 -13.84 8.37
CA ALA A 166 21.80 -12.77 7.93
C ALA A 166 21.47 -11.80 9.08
N GLU A 167 21.37 -12.30 10.32
CA GLU A 167 21.20 -11.46 11.52
C GLU A 167 22.46 -10.62 11.80
N ALA A 168 23.64 -11.22 11.70
CA ALA A 168 24.90 -10.49 11.85
C ALA A 168 25.02 -9.38 10.80
N GLN A 169 24.64 -9.66 9.55
CA GLN A 169 24.61 -8.66 8.49
C GLN A 169 23.62 -7.53 8.77
N ARG A 170 22.37 -7.83 9.18
CA ARG A 170 21.38 -6.81 9.56
C ARG A 170 21.89 -5.90 10.68
N ARG A 171 22.56 -6.46 11.70
CA ARG A 171 23.14 -5.68 12.80
C ARG A 171 24.26 -4.77 12.32
N GLN A 172 25.12 -5.24 11.40
CA GLN A 172 26.16 -4.41 10.79
C GLN A 172 25.57 -3.27 9.95
N GLU A 173 24.55 -3.55 9.13
CA GLU A 173 23.85 -2.54 8.33
C GLU A 173 23.17 -1.48 9.22
N LEU A 174 22.56 -1.91 10.33
CA LEU A 174 21.92 -1.03 11.30
C LEU A 174 22.94 -0.13 12.02
N GLU A 175 24.09 -0.68 12.43
CA GLU A 175 25.17 0.09 13.03
C GLU A 175 25.78 1.09 12.04
N ALA A 176 25.99 0.68 10.78
CA ALA A 176 26.46 1.57 9.73
C ALA A 176 25.45 2.69 9.45
N ALA A 177 24.15 2.41 9.48
CA ALA A 177 23.10 3.42 9.37
C ALA A 177 23.15 4.38 10.57
N ARG A 178 23.31 3.87 11.79
CA ARG A 178 23.46 4.67 13.00
C ARG A 178 24.64 5.63 12.92
N GLN A 179 25.81 5.16 12.45
CA GLN A 179 26.99 6.02 12.27
C GLN A 179 26.75 7.11 11.23
N LYS A 180 26.06 6.81 10.13
CA LYS A 180 25.66 7.82 9.13
C LYS A 180 24.72 8.86 9.73
N ASP A 181 23.76 8.44 10.54
CA ASP A 181 22.82 9.36 11.18
C ASP A 181 23.49 10.21 12.26
N LEU A 182 24.44 9.66 13.02
CA LEU A 182 25.27 10.42 13.95
C LEU A 182 26.12 11.48 13.22
N ALA A 183 26.73 11.12 12.10
CA ALA A 183 27.50 12.06 11.28
C ALA A 183 26.62 13.21 10.74
N LYS A 184 25.38 12.92 10.33
CA LYS A 184 24.40 13.96 9.94
C LYS A 184 24.02 14.87 11.10
N ARG A 185 23.85 14.31 12.31
CA ARG A 185 23.59 15.11 13.53
C ARG A 185 24.76 16.04 13.85
N ASP A 186 26.00 15.55 13.75
CA ASP A 186 27.20 16.37 13.93
C ASP A 186 27.29 17.51 12.90
N GLU A 187 26.96 17.22 11.64
CA GLU A 187 26.90 18.23 10.58
C GLU A 187 25.81 19.29 10.85
N ALA A 188 24.63 18.86 11.28
CA ALA A 188 23.54 19.76 11.66
C ALA A 188 23.91 20.64 12.86
N ALA A 189 24.59 20.08 13.87
CA ALA A 189 25.08 20.82 15.03
C ALA A 189 26.15 21.85 14.64
N ARG A 190 27.07 21.49 13.72
CA ARG A 190 28.06 22.43 13.16
C ARG A 190 27.39 23.57 12.41
N LEU A 191 26.33 23.29 11.64
CA LEU A 191 25.57 24.33 10.94
C LEU A 191 24.86 25.28 11.93
N ALA A 192 24.27 24.74 13.00
CA ALA A 192 23.65 25.53 14.06
C ALA A 192 24.68 26.45 14.75
N ALA A 193 25.85 25.92 15.11
CA ALA A 193 26.93 26.73 15.70
C ALA A 193 27.44 27.83 14.76
N TYR A 194 27.50 27.56 13.45
CA TYR A 194 27.86 28.58 12.44
C TYR A 194 26.82 29.71 12.37
N HIS A 195 25.54 29.37 12.46
CA HIS A 195 24.44 30.33 12.52
C HIS A 195 24.56 31.26 13.72
N ASP A 196 24.73 30.69 14.91
CA ASP A 196 24.85 31.45 16.16
C ASP A 196 26.07 32.39 16.14
N ARG A 197 27.18 31.94 15.55
CA ARG A 197 28.40 32.74 15.43
C ARG A 197 28.28 33.89 14.42
N THR A 198 27.56 33.70 13.31
CA THR A 198 27.55 34.67 12.19
C THR A 198 26.34 35.58 12.16
N GLY A 199 25.27 35.25 12.89
CA GLY A 199 24.02 36.00 12.92
C GLY A 199 23.29 36.07 11.57
N ARG A 200 23.74 35.30 10.57
CA ARG A 200 23.12 35.26 9.25
C ARG A 200 21.85 34.41 9.29
N PRO A 201 20.71 34.91 8.80
CA PRO A 201 19.47 34.14 8.83
C PRO A 201 19.61 32.87 7.98
N LYS A 202 18.98 31.76 8.41
CA LYS A 202 19.07 30.45 7.74
C LYS A 202 18.75 30.48 6.23
N ALA A 203 17.91 31.43 5.79
CA ALA A 203 17.58 31.64 4.38
C ALA A 203 18.72 32.22 3.52
N ALA A 204 19.80 32.74 4.14
CA ALA A 204 20.97 33.28 3.45
C ALA A 204 22.05 32.24 3.15
N TYR A 205 21.86 30.97 3.58
CA TYR A 205 22.69 29.84 3.19
C TYR A 205 22.35 29.44 1.76
N GLY A 206 23.16 29.90 0.81
CA GLY A 206 22.97 29.65 -0.62
C GLY A 206 24.23 29.13 -1.32
N ARG A 207 24.12 28.95 -2.64
CA ARG A 207 25.09 28.33 -3.58
C ARG A 207 26.57 28.67 -3.38
N LYS A 208 26.93 29.81 -2.77
CA LYS A 208 28.34 30.18 -2.49
C LYS A 208 29.00 29.35 -1.38
N THR A 209 28.22 28.64 -0.57
CA THR A 209 28.74 27.77 0.52
C THR A 209 28.59 26.27 0.23
N GLY A 210 27.79 25.89 -0.78
CA GLY A 210 27.50 24.48 -1.10
C GLY A 210 26.50 23.81 -0.16
N VAL A 211 25.86 24.54 0.75
CA VAL A 211 25.04 24.01 1.84
C VAL A 211 23.59 24.47 1.70
N ASP A 212 22.64 23.54 1.51
CA ASP A 212 21.20 23.79 1.56
C ASP A 212 20.70 23.64 3.00
N ALA A 213 20.55 24.76 3.70
CA ALA A 213 20.21 24.76 5.11
C ALA A 213 18.77 24.33 5.42
N ALA A 214 17.84 24.47 4.47
CA ALA A 214 16.47 24.00 4.66
C ALA A 214 16.42 22.47 4.56
N ALA A 215 17.10 21.91 3.56
CA ALA A 215 17.25 20.46 3.41
C ALA A 215 17.98 19.84 4.62
N LEU A 216 19.05 20.48 5.12
CA LEU A 216 19.81 19.96 6.26
C LEU A 216 19.07 20.06 7.59
N MET A 217 18.30 21.13 7.83
CA MET A 217 17.50 21.25 9.06
C MET A 217 16.34 20.24 9.08
N GLN A 218 15.66 20.05 7.95
CA GLN A 218 14.62 19.03 7.83
C GLN A 218 15.22 17.63 7.99
N THR A 219 16.35 17.36 7.32
CA THR A 219 17.10 16.09 7.46
C THR A 219 17.57 15.86 8.90
N ALA A 220 17.96 16.89 9.64
CA ALA A 220 18.39 16.78 11.03
C ALA A 220 17.23 16.43 11.97
N LEU A 221 16.09 17.10 11.82
CA LEU A 221 14.88 16.82 12.61
C LEU A 221 14.34 15.41 12.34
N ASP A 222 14.31 15.01 11.06
CA ASP A 222 13.86 13.69 10.65
C ASP A 222 14.85 12.59 11.09
N ALA A 223 16.16 12.87 11.09
CA ALA A 223 17.17 11.95 11.59
C ALA A 223 17.17 11.82 13.12
N GLU A 224 16.83 12.88 13.87
CA GLU A 224 16.84 12.85 15.33
C GLU A 224 15.79 11.87 15.87
N GLY A 225 14.52 12.02 15.50
CA GLY A 225 13.44 11.14 15.96
C GLY A 225 13.60 9.69 15.50
N TYR A 226 14.05 9.49 14.26
CA TYR A 226 14.24 8.16 13.67
C TYR A 226 15.40 7.38 14.32
N ALA A 227 16.53 8.06 14.60
CA ALA A 227 17.64 7.40 15.27
C ALA A 227 17.36 7.14 16.76
N GLU A 228 16.48 7.91 17.41
CA GLU A 228 15.99 7.59 18.76
C GLU A 228 15.07 6.35 18.78
N ASP A 229 14.17 6.22 17.80
CA ASP A 229 13.31 5.03 17.66
C ASP A 229 14.17 3.77 17.48
N LYS A 230 15.15 3.81 16.56
CA LYS A 230 16.09 2.71 16.33
C LYS A 230 16.96 2.40 17.54
N ALA A 231 17.44 3.42 18.25
CA ALA A 231 18.24 3.22 19.45
C ALA A 231 17.44 2.51 20.55
N PHE A 232 16.15 2.85 20.67
CA PHE A 232 15.24 2.18 21.59
C PHE A 232 15.03 0.71 21.20
N GLU A 233 14.77 0.42 19.92
CA GLU A 233 14.68 -0.96 19.40
C GLU A 233 15.94 -1.78 19.71
N GLN A 234 17.13 -1.23 19.43
CA GLN A 234 18.41 -1.88 19.72
C GLN A 234 18.59 -2.16 21.22
N LYS A 235 18.25 -1.19 22.08
CA LYS A 235 18.29 -1.36 23.54
C LYS A 235 17.39 -2.50 23.96
N VAL A 236 16.13 -2.50 23.54
CA VAL A 236 15.16 -3.56 23.87
C VAL A 236 15.66 -4.91 23.38
N ALA A 237 16.19 -4.99 22.16
CA ALA A 237 16.71 -6.23 21.60
C ALA A 237 17.88 -6.80 22.42
N SER A 238 18.77 -5.93 22.90
CA SER A 238 19.87 -6.30 23.79
C SER A 238 19.35 -6.75 25.17
N ASP A 239 18.46 -5.97 25.77
CA ASP A 239 17.90 -6.22 27.12
C ASP A 239 17.17 -7.57 27.20
N VAL A 240 16.56 -8.01 26.10
CA VAL A 240 15.75 -9.24 26.06
C VAL A 240 16.44 -10.42 25.39
N ASN A 241 17.72 -10.27 25.02
CA ASN A 241 18.49 -11.25 24.26
C ASN A 241 17.70 -11.76 23.03
N ALA A 242 17.38 -10.82 22.13
CA ALA A 242 16.60 -11.08 20.93
C ALA A 242 17.22 -12.21 20.08
N MET A 243 16.36 -13.12 19.60
CA MET A 243 16.74 -14.17 18.66
C MET A 243 16.96 -13.58 17.27
N TRP A 244 16.00 -12.78 16.81
CA TRP A 244 16.09 -12.07 15.53
C TRP A 244 15.59 -10.64 15.67
N THR A 245 16.12 -9.74 14.83
CA THR A 245 15.70 -8.34 14.76
C THR A 245 15.40 -7.92 13.32
N ASN A 246 14.48 -6.96 13.17
CA ASN A 246 14.15 -6.31 11.88
C ASN A 246 13.75 -7.32 10.78
N ILE A 247 12.84 -8.24 11.13
CA ILE A 247 12.38 -9.28 10.22
C ILE A 247 11.28 -8.72 9.32
N LYS A 248 11.62 -8.55 8.05
CA LYS A 248 10.66 -8.10 7.04
C LYS A 248 9.80 -9.25 6.57
N TYR A 249 8.53 -8.98 6.32
CA TYR A 249 7.61 -9.97 5.80
C TYR A 249 6.68 -9.39 4.74
N LYS A 250 6.33 -10.22 3.76
CA LYS A 250 5.33 -9.91 2.74
C LYS A 250 4.54 -11.16 2.41
N CYS A 251 3.22 -11.02 2.29
CA CYS A 251 2.36 -12.05 1.74
C CYS A 251 2.43 -12.02 0.22
N LYS A 252 2.51 -13.20 -0.41
CA LYS A 252 2.50 -13.35 -1.88
C LYS A 252 1.18 -12.94 -2.54
N HIS A 253 0.08 -12.99 -1.79
CA HIS A 253 -1.28 -12.96 -2.35
C HIS A 253 -2.08 -11.71 -2.00
N CYS A 254 -1.61 -10.88 -1.06
CA CYS A 254 -2.33 -9.70 -0.58
C CYS A 254 -1.39 -8.60 -0.09
N LYS A 255 -1.96 -7.45 0.30
CA LYS A 255 -1.27 -6.27 0.84
C LYS A 255 -0.57 -6.49 2.19
N LEU A 256 -0.69 -7.66 2.81
CA LEU A 256 -0.06 -7.95 4.09
C LEU A 256 1.46 -7.87 3.93
N SER A 257 2.04 -6.84 4.54
CA SER A 257 3.49 -6.64 4.60
C SER A 257 3.82 -5.79 5.80
N GLY A 258 5.06 -5.91 6.26
CA GLY A 258 5.57 -5.13 7.37
C GLY A 258 6.94 -5.60 7.81
N GLU A 259 7.31 -5.15 8.99
CA GLU A 259 8.56 -5.47 9.66
C GLU A 259 8.23 -5.86 11.10
N ILE A 260 8.91 -6.87 11.63
CA ILE A 260 8.84 -7.28 13.02
C ILE A 260 10.15 -6.84 13.67
N ASP A 261 10.06 -5.94 14.66
CA ASP A 261 11.25 -5.35 15.26
C ASP A 261 12.09 -6.40 15.97
N ILE A 262 11.46 -7.22 16.82
CA ILE A 262 12.16 -8.17 17.70
C ILE A 262 11.38 -9.48 17.82
N VAL A 263 12.10 -10.59 17.65
CA VAL A 263 11.60 -11.95 17.91
C VAL A 263 12.38 -12.54 19.08
N MET A 264 11.67 -12.99 20.11
CA MET A 264 12.28 -13.62 21.28
C MET A 264 12.41 -15.14 21.13
N PRO A 265 13.44 -15.77 21.74
CA PRO A 265 13.58 -17.23 21.76
C PRO A 265 12.38 -17.96 22.38
N ASN A 266 11.64 -17.30 23.28
CA ASN A 266 10.48 -17.87 23.95
C ASN A 266 9.19 -17.82 23.11
N GLY A 267 9.26 -17.29 21.88
CA GLY A 267 8.13 -17.21 20.95
C GLY A 267 7.28 -15.93 21.05
N VAL A 268 7.73 -14.94 21.81
CA VAL A 268 7.09 -13.62 21.87
C VAL A 268 7.65 -12.73 20.76
N ILE A 269 6.76 -12.01 20.08
CA ILE A 269 7.15 -10.90 19.19
C ILE A 269 7.05 -9.59 19.96
N LYS A 270 8.05 -8.73 19.80
CA LYS A 270 8.09 -7.40 20.40
C LYS A 270 8.04 -6.33 19.31
N GLU A 271 7.09 -5.43 19.47
CA GLU A 271 6.94 -4.21 18.68
C GLU A 271 7.34 -3.01 19.53
N CYS A 272 8.27 -2.19 19.07
CA CYS A 272 8.81 -1.06 19.80
C CYS A 272 8.02 0.22 19.49
N LYS A 273 7.40 0.81 20.52
CA LYS A 273 6.54 2.00 20.41
C LYS A 273 7.05 3.16 21.23
N ARG A 274 8.24 3.68 20.92
CA ARG A 274 8.80 4.85 21.61
C ARG A 274 7.83 6.04 21.68
N PRO A 275 7.07 6.40 20.63
CA PRO A 275 6.11 7.51 20.70
C PRO A 275 4.90 7.27 21.61
N GLY A 276 4.70 6.03 22.08
CA GLY A 276 3.56 5.65 22.91
C GLY A 276 2.23 5.59 22.17
N THR A 277 2.24 5.30 20.88
CA THR A 277 1.03 5.12 20.07
C THR A 277 1.01 3.74 19.41
N VAL A 278 -0.17 3.16 19.26
CA VAL A 278 -0.39 1.85 18.61
C VAL A 278 -1.35 2.02 17.43
N LYS A 279 -1.27 1.16 16.42
CA LYS A 279 -2.24 1.12 15.32
C LYS A 279 -2.93 -0.25 15.30
N ALA A 280 -4.26 -0.28 15.27
CA ALA A 280 -5.04 -1.52 15.24
C ALA A 280 -4.70 -2.40 14.02
N GLU A 281 -4.49 -1.77 12.86
CA GLU A 281 -4.03 -2.45 11.66
C GLU A 281 -2.71 -3.20 11.89
N GLN A 282 -1.78 -2.61 12.65
CA GLN A 282 -0.49 -3.22 12.92
C GLN A 282 -0.60 -4.41 13.87
N VAL A 283 -1.42 -4.30 14.92
CA VAL A 283 -1.71 -5.43 15.82
C VAL A 283 -2.31 -6.60 15.03
N LYS A 284 -3.22 -6.32 14.10
CA LYS A 284 -3.81 -7.32 13.21
C LYS A 284 -2.77 -7.98 12.31
N LYS A 285 -1.86 -7.20 11.70
CA LYS A 285 -0.78 -7.75 10.87
C LYS A 285 0.09 -8.73 11.64
N TYR A 286 0.46 -8.43 12.88
CA TYR A 286 1.24 -9.35 13.71
C TYR A 286 0.48 -10.58 14.19
N ALA A 287 -0.83 -10.47 14.42
CA ALA A 287 -1.67 -11.63 14.72
C ALA A 287 -1.70 -12.64 13.56
N ILE A 288 -1.42 -12.20 12.33
CA ILE A 288 -1.32 -13.05 11.14
C ILE A 288 0.13 -13.50 10.90
N ALA A 289 1.09 -12.56 10.92
CA ALA A 289 2.49 -12.84 10.63
C ALA A 289 3.19 -13.66 11.73
N GLY A 290 2.81 -13.47 13.00
CA GLY A 290 3.43 -14.16 14.13
C GLY A 290 3.27 -15.68 14.11
N PRO A 291 2.04 -16.21 13.96
CA PRO A 291 1.84 -17.65 13.76
C PRO A 291 2.51 -18.19 12.51
N ALA A 292 2.57 -17.42 11.41
CA ALA A 292 3.26 -17.84 10.19
C ALA A 292 4.78 -17.95 10.38
N LEU A 293 5.37 -17.06 11.20
CA LEU A 293 6.80 -17.06 11.51
C LEU A 293 7.19 -18.14 12.51
N LEU A 294 6.43 -18.27 13.60
CA LEU A 294 6.81 -19.05 14.79
C LEU A 294 5.99 -20.33 14.98
N GLY A 295 4.96 -20.56 14.16
CA GLY A 295 4.07 -21.71 14.28
C GLY A 295 3.46 -21.81 15.68
N SER A 296 3.50 -23.01 16.27
CA SER A 296 3.02 -23.27 17.62
C SER A 296 3.85 -22.61 18.73
N ALA A 297 5.04 -22.09 18.41
CA ALA A 297 5.85 -21.36 19.39
C ALA A 297 5.33 -19.94 19.60
N PHE A 298 4.48 -19.40 18.73
CA PHE A 298 3.97 -18.03 18.87
C PHE A 298 3.16 -17.85 20.16
N LYS A 299 3.60 -16.93 21.02
CA LYS A 299 2.96 -16.62 22.32
C LYS A 299 2.25 -15.27 22.35
N GLY A 300 2.28 -14.53 21.25
CA GLY A 300 1.64 -13.23 21.12
C GLY A 300 2.62 -12.06 20.95
N VAL A 301 2.04 -10.87 20.91
CA VAL A 301 2.74 -9.61 20.63
C VAL A 301 2.83 -8.78 21.90
N HIS A 302 4.02 -8.29 22.19
CA HIS A 302 4.31 -7.37 23.28
C HIS A 302 4.69 -6.01 22.71
N GLN A 303 3.97 -4.97 23.09
CA GLN A 303 4.36 -3.58 22.81
C GLN A 303 5.45 -3.19 23.81
N ALA A 304 6.69 -3.16 23.36
CA ALA A 304 7.84 -2.65 24.11
C ALA A 304 7.81 -1.11 24.07
N ILE A 305 7.80 -0.47 25.24
CA ILE A 305 7.55 0.97 25.33
C ILE A 305 8.35 1.60 26.47
N PRO A 306 8.80 2.86 26.36
CA PRO A 306 9.34 3.58 27.50
C PRO A 306 8.34 3.64 28.65
N GLY A 307 8.81 3.39 29.88
CA GLY A 307 7.94 3.32 31.06
C GLY A 307 7.04 4.54 31.30
N ASP A 308 7.54 5.74 30.98
CA ASP A 308 6.80 7.01 31.08
C ASP A 308 5.68 7.15 30.02
N LYS A 309 5.70 6.34 28.96
CA LYS A 309 4.74 6.38 27.84
C LYS A 309 3.65 5.33 27.93
N VAL A 310 3.67 4.44 28.93
CA VAL A 310 2.69 3.35 29.11
C VAL A 310 1.25 3.87 29.13
N ARG A 311 1.00 4.99 29.82
CA ARG A 311 -0.34 5.60 29.88
C ARG A 311 -0.82 6.06 28.50
N GLN A 312 0.04 6.75 27.76
CA GLN A 312 -0.25 7.25 26.41
C GLN A 312 -0.61 6.09 25.45
N LEU A 313 0.08 4.95 25.56
CA LEU A 313 -0.21 3.77 24.76
C LEU A 313 -1.57 3.16 25.10
N ARG A 314 -1.93 3.11 26.38
CA ARG A 314 -3.25 2.64 26.81
C ARG A 314 -4.37 3.53 26.27
N ASP A 315 -4.18 4.85 26.34
CA ASP A 315 -5.14 5.82 25.80
C ASP A 315 -5.27 5.67 24.28
N SER A 316 -4.15 5.51 23.57
CA SER A 316 -4.11 5.24 22.13
C SER A 316 -4.80 3.92 21.75
N ALA A 317 -4.64 2.88 22.57
CA ALA A 317 -5.25 1.57 22.35
C ALA A 317 -6.76 1.64 22.54
N ALA A 318 -7.21 2.28 23.62
CA ALA A 318 -8.62 2.49 23.92
C ALA A 318 -9.33 3.28 22.80
N GLY A 319 -8.68 4.34 22.29
CA GLY A 319 -9.20 5.12 21.16
C GLY A 319 -9.40 4.33 19.87
N GLN A 320 -8.78 3.16 19.75
CA GLN A 320 -8.92 2.25 18.59
C GLN A 320 -9.65 0.96 18.94
N GLY A 321 -10.27 0.87 20.12
CA GLY A 321 -11.02 -0.31 20.57
C GLY A 321 -10.15 -1.53 20.91
N LEU A 322 -8.84 -1.35 21.05
CA LEU A 322 -7.89 -2.41 21.42
C LEU A 322 -7.84 -2.58 22.94
N LYS A 323 -7.68 -3.82 23.40
CA LYS A 323 -7.63 -4.22 24.80
C LYS A 323 -6.27 -4.82 25.13
N PRO A 324 -5.36 -4.05 25.76
CA PRO A 324 -4.15 -4.60 26.37
C PRO A 324 -4.47 -5.76 27.31
N GLY A 325 -3.67 -6.82 27.27
CA GLY A 325 -3.93 -8.09 27.97
C GLY A 325 -4.68 -9.13 27.13
N LYS A 326 -5.44 -8.68 26.12
CA LYS A 326 -6.16 -9.56 25.18
C LYS A 326 -5.54 -9.51 23.78
N ASP A 327 -5.43 -8.31 23.20
CA ASP A 327 -4.99 -8.14 21.82
C ASP A 327 -3.46 -8.07 21.70
N PHE A 328 -2.80 -7.57 22.75
CA PHE A 328 -1.35 -7.55 22.93
C PHE A 328 -1.00 -7.31 24.40
N GLN A 329 0.23 -7.58 24.81
CA GLN A 329 0.74 -7.22 26.13
C GLN A 329 1.53 -5.91 26.09
N ILE A 330 1.54 -5.14 27.17
CA ILE A 330 2.41 -3.96 27.29
C ILE A 330 3.61 -4.34 28.14
N GLN A 331 4.81 -4.06 27.66
CA GLN A 331 6.03 -4.31 28.41
C GLN A 331 6.90 -3.04 28.46
N PRO A 332 7.01 -2.40 29.64
CA PRO A 332 7.92 -1.28 29.84
C PRO A 332 9.39 -1.68 29.66
N HIS A 333 10.19 -0.81 29.05
CA HIS A 333 11.66 -0.88 28.92
C HIS A 333 12.32 0.48 29.18
#